data_AF-A0A4U6BK50-F1
#
_entry.id   AF-A0A4U6BK50-F1
#
_cell.length_a   1.000
_cell.length_b   1.000
_cell.length_c   1.000
_cell.angle_alpha   90.00
_cell.angle_beta   90.00
_cell.angle_gamma   90.00
#
_symmetry.space_group_name_H-M   'P 1'
#
loop_
_entity.id
_entity.type
_entity.pdbx_description
1 polymer ?
#
loop_
_entity_poly.entity_id
_entity_poly.type
_entity_poly.pdbx_seq_one_letter_code
_entity_poly.pdbx_strand_id
1 'polypeptide(L)'
;AARGEAEAERARNEADKARKAQEDHVAISALGEGLSHLAAGDLTFRIEAAFAAETRQLKEDFNDTAGQLQEAMATIVRAIEGMREGTGEISQAADDLSRRTEQQAASLEETAAALDEITATVHKTAEGAHQASEVTAAARLGAERSGAVVGEAVAAMAQIERSSQEIGQIIGVIDEIAFQTNLLALNAGVEAARAGEAGRGFAVVASEVRALAQRSAEAAKEIKALISTSSQQVGQGVELVGQTGTALEKIVAQVGEITGLVSEIAASAREQSTGLGEVNTAVNQMDQVTQQNAAMVEESTAASHSLAQEAEELARLVSRFRLGAAVQQAPASRKGEETPAGKSTPVAALRTVAASGGAGQAAALLAQTSDEGWEEF
;
A
#
# COMPACT_ATOMS: atom_id res chain seq x y z
N ALA A 1 78.63 -91.95 27.14
CA ALA A 1 77.51 -91.55 26.26
C ALA A 1 76.52 -90.67 27.01
N ALA A 2 75.79 -91.19 28.01
CA ALA A 2 74.70 -90.46 28.71
C ALA A 2 75.07 -89.11 29.41
N ARG A 3 76.32 -88.90 29.86
CA ARG A 3 76.74 -87.60 30.45
C ARG A 3 77.04 -86.51 29.42
N GLY A 4 77.56 -86.88 28.24
CA GLY A 4 77.85 -85.94 27.16
C GLY A 4 76.59 -85.51 26.39
N GLU A 5 75.60 -86.39 26.30
CA GLU A 5 74.27 -86.06 25.76
C GLU A 5 73.53 -85.08 26.69
N ALA A 6 73.60 -85.28 28.01
CA ALA A 6 72.99 -84.36 28.98
C ALA A 6 73.66 -82.98 29.03
N GLU A 7 74.98 -82.88 28.81
CA GLU A 7 75.70 -81.59 28.72
C GLU A 7 75.41 -80.86 27.40
N ALA A 8 75.34 -81.58 26.28
CA ALA A 8 74.96 -81.00 24.99
C ALA A 8 73.48 -80.55 24.98
N GLU A 9 72.60 -81.29 25.64
CA GLU A 9 71.19 -80.91 25.82
C GLU A 9 71.04 -79.68 26.73
N ARG A 10 71.82 -79.58 27.81
CA ARG A 10 71.87 -78.37 28.65
C ARG A 10 72.39 -77.15 27.89
N ALA A 11 73.46 -77.29 27.12
CA ALA A 11 74.02 -76.20 26.32
C ALA A 11 73.05 -75.73 25.21
N ARG A 12 72.31 -76.65 24.58
CA ARG A 12 71.23 -76.31 23.62
C ARG A 12 70.09 -75.59 24.32
N ASN A 13 69.64 -76.09 25.47
CA ASN A 13 68.58 -75.46 26.24
C ASN A 13 68.98 -74.07 26.78
N GLU A 14 70.24 -73.87 27.18
CA GLU A 14 70.76 -72.56 27.57
C GLU A 14 70.90 -71.60 26.37
N ALA A 15 71.36 -72.08 25.22
CA ALA A 15 71.44 -71.29 23.99
C ALA A 15 70.04 -70.89 23.48
N ASP A 16 69.06 -71.79 23.51
CA ASP A 16 67.67 -71.49 23.15
C ASP A 16 67.02 -70.53 24.16
N LYS A 17 67.30 -70.66 25.47
CA LYS A 17 66.86 -69.70 26.49
C LYS A 17 67.48 -68.32 26.28
N ALA A 18 68.78 -68.24 25.97
CA ALA A 18 69.47 -66.98 25.72
C ALA A 18 68.97 -66.31 24.42
N ARG A 19 68.70 -67.10 23.38
CA ARG A 19 68.09 -66.62 22.13
C ARG A 19 66.67 -66.09 22.37
N LYS A 20 65.82 -66.83 23.09
CA LYS A 20 64.47 -66.37 23.47
C LYS A 20 64.51 -65.11 24.33
N ALA A 21 65.40 -65.04 25.32
CA ALA A 21 65.58 -63.85 26.14
C ALA A 21 66.02 -62.62 25.32
N GLN A 22 66.88 -62.81 24.31
CA GLN A 22 67.28 -61.75 23.39
C GLN A 22 66.13 -61.32 22.48
N GLU A 23 65.37 -62.28 21.93
CA GLU A 23 64.18 -62.04 21.12
C GLU A 23 63.10 -61.27 21.91
N ASP A 24 62.87 -61.64 23.17
CA ASP A 24 61.97 -60.94 24.09
C ASP A 24 62.48 -59.54 24.46
N HIS A 25 63.79 -59.39 24.70
CA HIS A 25 64.39 -58.09 25.01
C HIS A 25 64.24 -57.09 23.85
N VAL A 26 64.46 -57.54 22.61
CA VAL A 26 64.24 -56.73 21.41
C VAL A 26 62.76 -56.33 21.30
N ALA A 27 61.84 -57.26 21.52
CA ALA A 27 60.41 -56.99 21.45
C ALA A 27 59.96 -55.96 22.51
N ILE A 28 60.39 -56.12 23.76
CA ILE A 28 60.06 -55.23 24.87
C ILE A 28 60.68 -53.84 24.66
N SER A 29 61.95 -53.76 24.23
CA SER A 29 62.61 -52.48 23.99
C SER A 29 61.94 -51.70 22.86
N ALA A 30 61.63 -52.36 21.74
CA ALA A 30 60.97 -51.74 20.60
C ALA A 30 59.52 -51.32 20.91
N LEU A 31 58.80 -52.12 21.72
CA LEU A 31 57.47 -51.75 22.19
C LEU A 31 57.54 -50.57 23.18
N GLY A 32 58.53 -50.55 24.08
CA GLY A 32 58.76 -49.43 24.99
C GLY A 32 59.07 -48.12 24.26
N GLU A 33 59.89 -48.18 23.21
CA GLU A 33 60.14 -47.05 22.31
C GLU A 33 58.86 -46.61 21.59
N GLY A 34 58.11 -47.54 21.01
CA GLY A 34 56.83 -47.24 20.35
C GLY A 34 55.81 -46.59 21.29
N LEU A 35 55.67 -47.11 22.51
CA LEU A 35 54.82 -46.51 23.53
C LEU A 35 55.30 -45.12 23.97
N SER A 36 56.62 -44.88 24.00
CA SER A 36 57.18 -43.56 24.28
C SER A 36 56.84 -42.56 23.17
N HIS A 37 56.90 -42.97 21.89
CA HIS A 37 56.47 -42.15 20.76
C HIS A 37 54.97 -41.85 20.83
N LEU A 38 54.15 -42.87 21.09
CA LEU A 38 52.70 -42.72 21.23
C LEU A 38 52.33 -41.78 22.39
N ALA A 39 53.00 -41.89 23.54
CA ALA A 39 52.80 -41.01 24.69
C ALA A 39 53.23 -39.56 24.41
N ALA A 40 54.20 -39.35 23.52
CA ALA A 40 54.60 -38.03 23.03
C ALA A 40 53.67 -37.47 21.94
N GLY A 41 52.61 -38.20 21.57
CA GLY A 41 51.66 -37.82 20.53
C GLY A 41 52.12 -38.14 19.11
N ASP A 42 53.19 -38.90 18.92
CA ASP A 42 53.67 -39.29 17.60
C ASP A 42 52.93 -40.55 17.10
N LEU A 43 51.86 -40.32 16.34
CA LEU A 43 51.05 -41.39 15.76
C LEU A 43 51.62 -41.93 14.44
N THR A 44 52.75 -41.37 13.96
CA THR A 44 53.40 -41.79 12.72
C THR A 44 54.42 -42.91 12.92
N PHE A 45 54.88 -43.10 14.16
CA PHE A 45 55.85 -44.12 14.49
C PHE A 45 55.29 -45.53 14.25
N ARG A 46 56.11 -46.40 13.66
CA ARG A 46 55.81 -47.82 13.46
C ARG A 46 56.99 -48.65 13.90
N ILE A 47 56.73 -49.77 14.57
CA ILE A 47 57.77 -50.71 14.97
C ILE A 47 58.21 -51.49 13.72
N GLU A 48 59.40 -51.18 13.20
CA GLU A 48 59.97 -51.87 12.05
C GLU A 48 60.81 -53.10 12.43
N ALA A 49 61.32 -53.15 13.67
CA ALA A 49 62.13 -54.24 14.19
C ALA A 49 61.50 -55.62 13.95
N ALA A 50 62.34 -56.63 13.70
CA ALA A 50 61.91 -58.00 13.47
C ALA A 50 61.65 -58.71 14.80
N PHE A 51 60.41 -59.15 15.01
CA PHE A 51 60.01 -59.87 16.23
C PHE A 51 59.99 -61.37 15.95
N ALA A 52 60.28 -62.16 16.98
CA ALA A 52 60.11 -63.60 16.92
C ALA A 52 58.63 -63.97 16.69
N ALA A 53 58.36 -65.18 16.20
CA ALA A 53 57.01 -65.60 15.87
C ALA A 53 56.04 -65.53 17.08
N GLU A 54 56.57 -65.75 18.28
CA GLU A 54 55.83 -65.75 19.55
C GLU A 54 55.43 -64.33 20.00
N THR A 55 56.17 -63.29 19.58
CA THR A 55 55.94 -61.88 19.95
C THR A 55 55.43 -61.01 18.80
N ARG A 56 55.39 -61.52 17.57
CA ARG A 56 54.98 -60.77 16.35
C ARG A 56 53.61 -60.08 16.49
N GLN A 57 52.65 -60.74 17.13
CA GLN A 57 51.31 -60.19 17.34
C GLN A 57 51.34 -58.86 18.10
N LEU A 58 52.26 -58.68 19.07
CA LEU A 58 52.38 -57.42 19.81
C LEU A 58 52.78 -56.25 18.91
N LYS A 59 53.63 -56.50 17.91
CA LYS A 59 54.02 -55.50 16.92
C LYS A 59 52.86 -55.14 16.01
N GLU A 60 52.12 -56.16 15.54
CA GLU A 60 50.95 -55.98 14.67
C GLU A 60 49.87 -55.19 15.41
N ASP A 61 49.48 -55.61 16.62
CA ASP A 61 48.48 -54.92 17.45
C ASP A 61 48.90 -53.47 17.75
N PHE A 62 50.18 -53.21 18.06
CA PHE A 62 50.67 -51.85 18.27
C PHE A 62 50.56 -50.99 17.00
N ASN A 63 51.06 -51.49 15.87
CA ASN A 63 51.06 -50.76 14.61
C ASN A 63 49.64 -50.50 14.09
N ASP A 64 48.74 -51.48 14.25
CA ASP A 64 47.33 -51.37 13.88
C ASP A 64 46.60 -50.36 14.76
N THR A 65 46.85 -50.39 16.07
CA THR A 65 46.29 -49.39 17.01
C THR A 65 46.78 -47.98 16.69
N ALA A 66 48.07 -47.82 16.44
CA ALA A 66 48.65 -46.54 16.03
C ALA A 66 48.06 -46.05 14.70
N GLY A 67 47.82 -46.96 13.75
CA GLY A 67 47.15 -46.68 12.48
C GLY A 67 45.71 -46.21 12.65
N GLN A 68 44.91 -46.93 13.44
CA GLN A 68 43.51 -46.56 13.71
C GLN A 68 43.40 -45.22 14.44
N LEU A 69 44.29 -44.97 15.41
CA LEU A 69 44.30 -43.69 16.12
C LEU A 69 44.72 -42.53 15.20
N GLN A 70 45.69 -42.75 14.31
CA GLN A 70 46.08 -41.78 13.30
C GLN A 70 44.91 -41.45 12.35
N GLU A 71 44.19 -42.45 11.86
CA GLU A 71 43.03 -42.27 10.98
C GLU A 71 41.86 -41.57 11.69
N ALA A 72 41.58 -41.93 12.94
CA ALA A 72 40.56 -41.27 13.75
C ALA A 72 40.90 -39.79 13.97
N MET A 73 42.14 -39.46 14.34
CA MET A 73 42.59 -38.07 14.49
C MET A 73 42.56 -37.31 13.16
N ALA A 74 42.96 -37.93 12.05
CA ALA A 74 42.88 -37.32 10.72
C ALA A 74 41.43 -36.99 10.31
N THR A 75 40.47 -37.84 10.70
CA THR A 75 39.05 -37.59 10.48
C THR A 75 38.53 -36.45 11.34
N ILE A 76 38.99 -36.34 12.60
CA ILE A 76 38.66 -35.20 13.46
C ILE A 76 39.21 -33.89 12.90
N VAL A 77 40.45 -33.87 12.38
CA VAL A 77 41.01 -32.66 11.73
C VAL A 77 40.12 -32.18 10.59
N ARG A 78 39.71 -33.09 9.69
CA ARG A 78 38.81 -32.75 8.58
C ARG A 78 37.46 -32.24 9.06
N ALA A 79 36.90 -32.82 10.13
CA ALA A 79 35.64 -32.36 10.71
C ALA A 79 35.77 -30.93 11.31
N ILE A 80 36.89 -30.62 11.95
CA ILE A 80 37.18 -29.28 12.48
C ILE A 80 37.33 -28.26 11.35
N GLU A 81 38.02 -28.61 10.27
CA GLU A 81 38.14 -27.74 9.08
C GLU A 81 36.77 -27.44 8.47
N GLY A 82 35.91 -28.46 8.29
CA GLY A 82 34.53 -28.27 7.84
C GLY A 82 33.69 -27.41 8.79
N MET A 83 33.89 -27.55 10.10
CA MET A 83 33.21 -26.72 11.10
C MET A 83 33.65 -25.25 10.99
N ARG A 84 34.94 -24.98 10.78
CA ARG A 84 35.45 -23.61 10.58
C ARG A 84 34.89 -22.98 9.31
N GLU A 85 34.83 -23.73 8.21
CA GLU A 85 34.23 -23.26 6.96
C GLU A 85 32.74 -22.95 7.16
N GLY A 86 31.97 -23.88 7.74
CA GLY A 86 30.54 -23.69 8.01
C GLY A 86 30.24 -22.51 8.94
N THR A 87 31.01 -22.32 10.01
CA THR A 87 30.84 -21.15 10.90
C THR A 87 31.16 -19.83 10.20
N GLY A 88 32.12 -19.82 9.27
CA GLY A 88 32.42 -18.66 8.43
C GLY A 88 31.27 -18.31 7.48
N GLU A 89 30.66 -19.31 6.85
CA GLU A 89 29.48 -19.13 6.01
C GLU A 89 28.27 -18.61 6.81
N ILE A 90 28.01 -19.15 8.00
CA ILE A 90 26.91 -18.69 8.86
C ILE A 90 27.15 -17.24 9.30
N SER A 91 28.38 -16.89 9.69
CA SER A 91 28.70 -15.51 10.07
C SER A 91 28.48 -14.53 8.90
N GLN A 92 28.87 -14.91 7.69
CA GLN A 92 28.65 -14.07 6.52
C GLN A 92 27.16 -13.95 6.16
N ALA A 93 26.38 -15.03 6.31
CA ALA A 93 24.94 -15.01 6.11
C ALA A 93 24.23 -14.14 7.17
N ALA A 94 24.68 -14.18 8.42
CA ALA A 94 24.18 -13.33 9.50
C ALA A 94 24.46 -11.84 9.23
N ASP A 95 25.65 -11.50 8.74
CA ASP A 95 26.00 -10.13 8.33
C ASP A 95 25.11 -9.62 7.18
N ASP A 96 24.81 -10.46 6.18
CA ASP A 96 23.88 -10.10 5.09
C ASP A 96 22.46 -9.89 5.61
N LEU A 97 21.98 -10.81 6.45
CA LEU A 97 20.66 -10.72 7.05
C LEU A 97 20.55 -9.46 7.94
N SER A 98 21.59 -9.13 8.71
CA SER A 98 21.68 -7.89 9.49
C SER A 98 21.42 -6.65 8.63
N ARG A 99 22.18 -6.49 7.54
CA ARG A 99 22.05 -5.33 6.64
C ARG A 99 20.68 -5.25 5.99
N ARG A 100 20.11 -6.40 5.60
CA ARG A 100 18.76 -6.47 5.02
C ARG A 100 17.69 -6.11 6.06
N THR A 101 17.84 -6.57 7.29
CA THR A 101 16.94 -6.22 8.41
C THR A 101 17.00 -4.73 8.74
N GLU A 102 18.19 -4.12 8.75
CA GLU A 102 18.34 -2.66 8.92
C GLU A 102 17.67 -1.87 7.78
N GLN A 103 17.90 -2.28 6.53
CA GLN A 103 17.26 -1.64 5.37
C GLN A 103 15.73 -1.79 5.39
N GLN A 104 15.25 -2.95 5.81
CA GLN A 104 13.83 -3.22 5.96
C GLN A 104 13.22 -2.36 7.08
N ALA A 105 13.89 -2.21 8.21
CA ALA A 105 13.46 -1.33 9.31
C ALA A 105 13.32 0.12 8.82
N ALA A 106 14.34 0.65 8.11
CA ALA A 106 14.28 2.00 7.54
C ALA A 106 13.11 2.17 6.54
N SER A 107 12.88 1.16 5.69
CA SER A 107 11.76 1.18 4.74
C SER A 107 10.39 1.12 5.44
N LEU A 108 10.30 0.38 6.54
CA LEU A 108 9.09 0.29 7.37
C LEU A 108 8.80 1.61 8.09
N GLU A 109 9.83 2.30 8.61
CA GLU A 109 9.68 3.64 9.21
C GLU A 109 9.15 4.66 8.19
N GLU A 110 9.72 4.70 6.98
CA GLU A 110 9.24 5.58 5.91
C GLU A 110 7.79 5.25 5.51
N THR A 111 7.47 3.96 5.42
CA THR A 111 6.12 3.49 5.07
C THR A 111 5.12 3.86 6.17
N ALA A 112 5.48 3.69 7.44
CA ALA A 112 4.63 4.07 8.57
C ALA A 112 4.37 5.59 8.59
N ALA A 113 5.40 6.41 8.37
CA ALA A 113 5.25 7.86 8.29
C ALA A 113 4.34 8.28 7.12
N ALA A 114 4.49 7.65 5.96
CA ALA A 114 3.61 7.90 4.80
C ALA A 114 2.16 7.47 5.08
N LEU A 115 1.96 6.36 5.79
CA LEU A 115 0.62 5.90 6.19
C LEU A 115 -0.04 6.85 7.19
N ASP A 116 0.71 7.43 8.13
CA ASP A 116 0.20 8.46 9.04
C ASP A 116 -0.27 9.71 8.27
N GLU A 117 0.52 10.17 7.30
CA GLU A 117 0.15 11.31 6.44
C GLU A 117 -1.11 11.02 5.60
N ILE A 118 -1.19 9.83 5.02
CA ILE A 118 -2.36 9.39 4.26
C ILE A 118 -3.58 9.30 5.18
N THR A 119 -3.44 8.72 6.37
CA THR A 119 -4.53 8.58 7.35
C THR A 119 -5.05 9.95 7.78
N ALA A 120 -4.16 10.91 8.06
CA ALA A 120 -4.54 12.29 8.37
C ALA A 120 -5.29 12.95 7.19
N THR A 121 -4.83 12.71 5.96
CA THR A 121 -5.46 13.27 4.75
C THR A 121 -6.84 12.68 4.49
N VAL A 122 -7.01 11.37 4.67
CA VAL A 122 -8.31 10.69 4.54
C VAL A 122 -9.28 11.18 5.61
N HIS A 123 -8.84 11.33 6.86
CA HIS A 123 -9.69 11.89 7.93
C HIS A 123 -10.14 13.32 7.60
N LYS A 124 -9.21 14.17 7.17
CA LYS A 124 -9.52 15.55 6.75
C LYS A 124 -10.47 15.58 5.55
N THR A 125 -10.36 14.63 4.63
CA THR A 125 -11.27 14.49 3.48
C THR A 125 -12.68 14.11 3.93
N ALA A 126 -12.81 13.18 4.88
CA ALA A 126 -14.10 12.79 5.46
C ALA A 126 -14.78 13.96 6.17
N GLU A 127 -14.02 14.72 6.98
CA GLU A 127 -14.53 15.91 7.67
C GLU A 127 -14.92 17.01 6.68
N GLY A 128 -14.08 17.27 5.67
CA GLY A 128 -14.37 18.22 4.60
C GLY A 128 -15.61 17.84 3.79
N ALA A 129 -15.83 16.56 3.52
CA ALA A 129 -17.04 16.06 2.87
C ALA A 129 -18.27 16.27 3.77
N HIS A 130 -18.16 16.01 5.07
CA HIS A 130 -19.25 16.30 6.01
C HIS A 130 -19.62 17.78 6.01
N GLN A 131 -18.64 18.67 6.12
CA GLN A 131 -18.86 20.11 6.11
C GLN A 131 -19.45 20.60 4.77
N ALA A 132 -18.96 20.07 3.65
CA ALA A 132 -19.52 20.36 2.32
C ALA A 132 -20.99 19.92 2.23
N SER A 133 -21.35 18.78 2.82
CA SER A 133 -22.73 18.28 2.85
C SER A 133 -23.66 19.26 3.59
N GLU A 134 -23.24 19.76 4.76
CA GLU A 134 -24.02 20.74 5.54
C GLU A 134 -24.24 22.05 4.77
N VAL A 135 -23.18 22.60 4.16
CA VAL A 135 -23.27 23.84 3.36
C VAL A 135 -24.17 23.64 2.14
N THR A 136 -24.05 22.49 1.47
CA THR A 136 -24.87 22.14 0.29
C THR A 136 -26.34 21.97 0.67
N ALA A 137 -26.63 21.36 1.82
CA ALA A 137 -27.98 21.23 2.34
C ALA A 137 -28.61 22.60 2.68
N ALA A 138 -27.84 23.51 3.30
CA ALA A 138 -28.28 24.87 3.57
C ALA A 138 -28.54 25.67 2.27
N ALA A 139 -27.66 25.52 1.27
CA ALA A 139 -27.82 26.15 -0.04
C ALA A 139 -29.08 25.64 -0.76
N ARG A 140 -29.37 24.34 -0.68
CA ARG A 140 -30.59 23.73 -1.22
C ARG A 140 -31.84 24.35 -0.61
N LEU A 141 -31.89 24.43 0.72
CA LEU A 141 -33.00 25.07 1.45
C LEU A 141 -33.18 26.53 1.04
N GLY A 142 -32.08 27.27 0.86
CA GLY A 142 -32.11 28.65 0.38
C GLY A 142 -32.66 28.78 -1.04
N ALA A 143 -32.27 27.88 -1.94
CA ALA A 143 -32.77 27.84 -3.31
C ALA A 143 -34.26 27.44 -3.38
N GLU A 144 -34.69 26.43 -2.62
CA GLU A 144 -36.11 26.02 -2.52
C GLU A 144 -36.99 27.17 -2.01
N ARG A 145 -36.53 27.89 -0.95
CA ARG A 145 -37.24 29.07 -0.44
C ARG A 145 -37.28 30.21 -1.47
N SER A 146 -36.19 30.43 -2.20
CA SER A 146 -36.15 31.43 -3.27
C SER A 146 -37.10 31.08 -4.41
N GLY A 147 -37.21 29.79 -4.76
CA GLY A 147 -38.19 29.29 -5.73
C GLY A 147 -39.63 29.58 -5.32
N ALA A 148 -39.98 29.38 -4.04
CA ALA A 148 -41.30 29.71 -3.52
C ALA A 148 -41.61 31.22 -3.66
N VAL A 149 -40.67 32.09 -3.27
CA VAL A 149 -40.83 33.56 -3.40
C VAL A 149 -40.97 33.99 -4.85
N VAL A 150 -40.21 33.39 -5.77
CA VAL A 150 -40.34 33.65 -7.21
C VAL A 150 -41.72 33.20 -7.72
N GLY A 151 -42.21 32.04 -7.28
CA GLY A 151 -43.57 31.58 -7.61
C GLY A 151 -44.66 32.56 -7.16
N GLU A 152 -44.55 33.10 -5.95
CA GLU A 152 -45.44 34.15 -5.44
C GLU A 152 -45.33 35.44 -6.28
N ALA A 153 -44.12 35.84 -6.67
CA ALA A 153 -43.88 37.02 -7.50
C ALA A 153 -44.48 36.88 -8.91
N VAL A 154 -44.37 35.71 -9.55
CA VAL A 154 -45.03 35.42 -10.83
C VAL A 154 -46.54 35.55 -10.69
N ALA A 155 -47.12 34.97 -9.64
CA ALA A 155 -48.56 35.05 -9.39
C ALA A 155 -49.03 36.50 -9.19
N ALA A 156 -48.26 37.32 -8.45
CA ALA A 156 -48.56 38.74 -8.26
C ALA A 156 -48.47 39.53 -9.58
N MET A 157 -47.44 39.31 -10.39
CA MET A 157 -47.29 39.97 -11.68
C MET A 157 -48.40 39.58 -12.67
N ALA A 158 -48.83 38.32 -12.68
CA ALA A 158 -49.97 37.88 -13.49
C ALA A 158 -51.29 38.55 -13.07
N GLN A 159 -51.48 38.84 -11.77
CA GLN A 159 -52.63 39.63 -11.29
C GLN A 159 -52.55 41.09 -11.76
N ILE A 160 -51.37 41.70 -11.74
CA ILE A 160 -51.15 43.07 -12.25
C ILE A 160 -51.42 43.14 -13.75
N GLU A 161 -50.97 42.13 -14.52
CA GLU A 161 -51.24 42.04 -15.95
C GLU A 161 -52.75 41.99 -16.23
N ARG A 162 -53.47 41.11 -15.52
CA ARG A 162 -54.94 41.00 -15.64
C ARG A 162 -55.63 42.32 -15.28
N SER A 163 -55.24 42.95 -14.18
CA SER A 163 -55.80 44.25 -13.76
C SER A 163 -55.53 45.34 -14.80
N SER A 164 -54.35 45.35 -15.43
CA SER A 164 -54.02 46.30 -16.50
C SER A 164 -54.89 46.08 -17.74
N GLN A 165 -55.18 44.84 -18.11
CA GLN A 165 -56.10 44.51 -19.20
C GLN A 165 -57.54 44.97 -18.91
N GLU A 166 -58.03 44.75 -17.68
CA GLU A 166 -59.35 45.23 -17.24
C GLU A 166 -59.45 46.76 -17.28
N ILE A 167 -58.42 47.47 -16.79
CA ILE A 167 -58.35 48.93 -16.89
C ILE A 167 -58.37 49.36 -18.36
N GLY A 168 -57.62 48.67 -19.23
CA GLY A 168 -57.62 48.94 -20.67
C GLY A 168 -59.01 48.84 -21.31
N GLN A 169 -59.82 47.85 -20.89
CA GLN A 169 -61.21 47.71 -21.34
C GLN A 169 -62.09 48.85 -20.84
N ILE A 170 -61.97 49.23 -19.55
CA ILE A 170 -62.73 50.34 -18.96
C ILE A 170 -62.43 51.65 -19.69
N ILE A 171 -61.15 51.92 -19.98
CA ILE A 171 -60.74 53.12 -20.73
C ILE A 171 -61.31 53.10 -22.16
N GLY A 172 -61.41 51.92 -22.79
CA GLY A 172 -62.11 51.76 -24.07
C GLY A 172 -63.58 52.17 -24.01
N VAL A 173 -64.30 51.78 -22.96
CA VAL A 173 -65.70 52.19 -22.73
C VAL A 173 -65.80 53.71 -22.48
N ILE A 174 -64.85 54.30 -21.73
CA ILE A 174 -64.83 55.75 -21.49
C ILE A 174 -64.62 56.54 -22.78
N ASP A 175 -63.73 56.09 -23.67
CA ASP A 175 -63.54 56.69 -25.00
C ASP A 175 -64.83 56.61 -25.84
N GLU A 176 -65.53 55.47 -25.79
CA GLU A 176 -66.83 55.31 -26.45
C GLU A 176 -67.91 56.26 -25.88
N ILE A 177 -68.00 56.40 -24.55
CA ILE A 177 -68.90 57.36 -23.90
C ILE A 177 -68.57 58.79 -24.31
N ALA A 178 -67.28 59.15 -24.36
CA ALA A 178 -66.83 60.47 -24.79
C ALA A 178 -67.22 60.74 -26.25
N PHE A 179 -67.07 59.74 -27.14
CA PHE A 179 -67.50 59.83 -28.53
C PHE A 179 -69.02 60.00 -28.67
N GLN A 180 -69.81 59.20 -27.96
CA GLN A 180 -71.28 59.33 -27.93
C GLN A 180 -71.71 60.71 -27.40
N THR A 181 -71.07 61.20 -26.34
CA THR A 181 -71.35 62.53 -25.77
C THR A 181 -71.01 63.65 -26.76
N ASN A 182 -69.90 63.53 -27.50
CA ASN A 182 -69.53 64.46 -28.56
C ASN A 182 -70.56 64.48 -29.72
N LEU A 183 -71.11 63.32 -30.10
CA LEU A 183 -72.18 63.23 -31.10
C LEU A 183 -73.51 63.81 -30.61
N LEU A 184 -73.88 63.54 -29.36
CA LEU A 184 -75.07 64.12 -28.71
C LEU A 184 -74.98 65.64 -28.63
N ALA A 185 -73.82 66.17 -28.22
CA ALA A 185 -73.56 67.60 -28.16
C ALA A 185 -73.58 68.26 -29.54
N LEU A 186 -73.07 67.58 -30.57
CA LEU A 186 -73.18 68.04 -31.95
C LEU A 186 -74.64 68.15 -32.40
N ASN A 187 -75.45 67.10 -32.16
CA ASN A 187 -76.87 67.09 -32.50
C ASN A 187 -77.63 68.21 -31.77
N ALA A 188 -77.35 68.40 -30.47
CA ALA A 188 -77.93 69.49 -29.67
C ALA A 188 -77.52 70.88 -30.20
N GLY A 189 -76.26 71.05 -30.62
CA GLY A 189 -75.77 72.29 -31.23
C GLY A 189 -76.46 72.60 -32.57
N VAL A 190 -76.72 71.58 -33.40
CA VAL A 190 -77.47 71.72 -34.65
C VAL A 190 -78.91 72.15 -34.39
N GLU A 191 -79.60 71.52 -33.44
CA GLU A 191 -80.99 71.86 -33.11
C GLU A 191 -81.11 73.24 -32.44
N ALA A 192 -80.12 73.63 -31.63
CA ALA A 192 -80.02 74.97 -31.05
C ALA A 192 -79.83 76.06 -32.13
N ALA A 193 -79.01 75.79 -33.16
CA ALA A 193 -78.87 76.69 -34.31
C ALA A 193 -80.18 76.81 -35.11
N ARG A 194 -80.95 75.72 -35.18
CA ARG A 194 -82.26 75.66 -35.84
C ARG A 194 -83.33 76.48 -35.13
N ALA A 195 -83.25 76.59 -33.81
CA ALA A 195 -84.16 77.39 -32.96
C ALA A 195 -83.85 78.92 -32.97
N GLY A 196 -82.79 79.36 -33.66
CA GLY A 196 -82.46 80.79 -33.81
C GLY A 196 -82.11 81.49 -32.49
N GLU A 197 -82.65 82.70 -32.27
CA GLU A 197 -82.39 83.52 -31.07
C GLU A 197 -82.80 82.81 -29.75
N ALA A 198 -83.84 81.97 -29.77
CA ALA A 198 -84.29 81.24 -28.58
C ALA A 198 -83.34 80.11 -28.16
N GLY A 199 -82.51 79.60 -29.09
CA GLY A 199 -81.56 78.51 -28.85
C GLY A 199 -80.15 78.95 -28.44
N ARG A 200 -79.89 80.26 -28.37
CA ARG A 200 -78.53 80.82 -28.21
C ARG A 200 -77.81 80.34 -26.94
N GLY A 201 -78.53 80.23 -25.82
CA GLY A 201 -78.00 79.67 -24.57
C GLY A 201 -77.71 78.16 -24.63
N PHE A 202 -78.58 77.40 -25.30
CA PHE A 202 -78.37 75.96 -25.52
C PHE A 202 -77.19 75.67 -26.45
N ALA A 203 -76.96 76.52 -27.45
CA ALA A 203 -75.82 76.40 -28.36
C ALA A 203 -74.47 76.54 -27.64
N VAL A 204 -74.37 77.45 -26.66
CA VAL A 204 -73.16 77.62 -25.84
C VAL A 204 -72.89 76.37 -24.99
N VAL A 205 -73.93 75.88 -24.29
CA VAL A 205 -73.82 74.64 -23.48
C VAL A 205 -73.45 73.45 -24.35
N ALA A 206 -74.06 73.29 -25.53
CA ALA A 206 -73.72 72.23 -26.47
C ALA A 206 -72.25 72.30 -26.94
N SER A 207 -71.72 73.51 -27.17
CA SER A 207 -70.31 73.68 -27.53
C SER A 207 -69.36 73.31 -26.37
N GLU A 208 -69.74 73.66 -25.13
CA GLU A 208 -68.92 73.38 -23.94
C GLU A 208 -68.91 71.89 -23.61
N VAL A 209 -70.08 71.22 -23.70
CA VAL A 209 -70.20 69.76 -23.55
C VAL A 209 -69.39 69.05 -24.62
N ARG A 210 -69.39 69.56 -25.86
CA ARG A 210 -68.58 69.01 -26.95
C ARG A 210 -67.09 69.14 -26.67
N ALA A 211 -66.64 70.32 -26.23
CA ALA A 211 -65.23 70.55 -25.87
C ALA A 211 -64.80 69.66 -24.70
N LEU A 212 -65.65 69.47 -23.69
CA LEU A 212 -65.41 68.55 -22.58
C LEU A 212 -65.32 67.09 -23.06
N ALA A 213 -66.22 66.66 -23.95
CA ALA A 213 -66.20 65.32 -24.52
C ALA A 213 -64.93 65.06 -25.34
N GLN A 214 -64.47 66.03 -26.13
CA GLN A 214 -63.19 65.93 -26.86
C GLN A 214 -61.99 65.82 -25.90
N ARG A 215 -61.96 66.63 -24.84
CA ARG A 215 -60.91 66.54 -23.80
C ARG A 215 -60.92 65.19 -23.09
N SER A 216 -62.10 64.65 -22.78
CA SER A 216 -62.23 63.31 -22.18
C SER A 216 -61.72 62.21 -23.11
N ALA A 217 -62.02 62.28 -24.41
CA ALA A 217 -61.52 61.30 -25.39
C ALA A 217 -59.98 61.36 -25.54
N GLU A 218 -59.41 62.58 -25.53
CA GLU A 218 -57.96 62.76 -25.60
C GLU A 218 -57.26 62.23 -24.35
N ALA A 219 -57.79 62.53 -23.16
CA ALA A 219 -57.30 61.96 -21.90
C ALA A 219 -57.45 60.43 -21.85
N ALA A 220 -58.56 59.88 -22.34
CA ALA A 220 -58.76 58.43 -22.43
C ALA A 220 -57.71 57.77 -23.35
N LYS A 221 -57.37 58.40 -24.49
CA LYS A 221 -56.30 57.93 -25.38
C LYS A 221 -54.92 57.94 -24.70
N GLU A 222 -54.58 59.00 -23.99
CA GLU A 222 -53.32 59.08 -23.25
C GLU A 222 -53.21 57.99 -22.17
N ILE A 223 -54.28 57.80 -21.38
CA ILE A 223 -54.32 56.73 -20.37
C ILE A 223 -54.22 55.36 -21.03
N LYS A 224 -54.90 55.14 -22.16
CA LYS A 224 -54.82 53.87 -22.91
C LYS A 224 -53.40 53.58 -23.39
N ALA A 225 -52.67 54.59 -23.86
CA ALA A 225 -51.28 54.44 -24.26
C ALA A 225 -50.37 54.09 -23.07
N LEU A 226 -50.57 54.74 -21.91
CA LEU A 226 -49.84 54.42 -20.69
C LEU A 226 -50.13 52.99 -20.21
N ILE A 227 -51.39 52.57 -20.16
CA ILE A 227 -51.78 51.22 -19.73
C ILE A 227 -51.24 50.16 -20.70
N SER A 228 -51.26 50.42 -22.01
CA SER A 228 -50.64 49.53 -23.00
C SER A 228 -49.14 49.37 -22.75
N THR A 229 -48.45 50.46 -22.44
CA THR A 229 -47.01 50.45 -22.12
C THR A 229 -46.74 49.67 -20.84
N SER A 230 -47.51 49.94 -19.78
CA SER A 230 -47.42 49.22 -18.50
C SER A 230 -47.68 47.72 -18.68
N SER A 231 -48.68 47.33 -19.48
CA SER A 231 -48.97 45.92 -19.76
C SER A 231 -47.80 45.23 -20.47
N GLN A 232 -47.15 45.91 -21.41
CA GLN A 232 -45.96 45.37 -22.08
C GLN A 232 -44.78 45.21 -21.10
N GLN A 233 -44.55 46.19 -20.23
CA GLN A 233 -43.50 46.11 -19.21
C GLN A 233 -43.77 45.00 -18.18
N VAL A 234 -45.01 44.83 -17.74
CA VAL A 234 -45.40 43.74 -16.84
C VAL A 234 -45.21 42.38 -17.52
N GLY A 235 -45.60 42.23 -18.80
CA GLY A 235 -45.36 41.01 -19.56
C GLY A 235 -43.88 40.63 -19.65
N GLN A 236 -43.00 41.60 -19.93
CA GLN A 236 -41.55 41.40 -19.88
C GLN A 236 -41.05 41.01 -18.47
N GLY A 237 -41.62 41.63 -17.43
CA GLY A 237 -41.32 41.29 -16.04
C GLY A 237 -41.70 39.85 -15.70
N VAL A 238 -42.88 39.38 -16.11
CA VAL A 238 -43.33 37.99 -15.93
C VAL A 238 -42.36 37.03 -16.60
N GLU A 239 -41.92 37.32 -17.82
CA GLU A 239 -40.97 36.47 -18.55
C GLU A 239 -39.63 36.35 -17.82
N LEU A 240 -39.05 37.47 -17.38
CA LEU A 240 -37.77 37.49 -16.64
C LEU A 240 -37.85 36.77 -15.30
N VAL A 241 -38.94 36.95 -14.55
CA VAL A 241 -39.16 36.27 -13.28
C VAL A 241 -39.38 34.77 -13.51
N GLY A 242 -40.09 34.38 -14.58
CA GLY A 242 -40.24 32.98 -14.99
C GLY A 242 -38.90 32.32 -15.33
N GLN A 243 -38.05 32.99 -16.12
CA GLN A 243 -36.69 32.52 -16.41
C GLN A 243 -35.85 32.36 -15.13
N THR A 244 -36.01 33.26 -14.17
CA THR A 244 -35.37 33.16 -12.85
C THR A 244 -35.84 31.92 -12.09
N GLY A 245 -37.14 31.61 -12.12
CA GLY A 245 -37.71 30.40 -11.53
C GLY A 245 -37.11 29.13 -12.11
N THR A 246 -37.06 29.00 -13.44
CA THR A 246 -36.43 27.86 -14.11
C THR A 246 -34.93 27.73 -13.80
N ALA A 247 -34.22 28.86 -13.65
CA ALA A 247 -32.81 28.83 -13.24
C ALA A 247 -32.63 28.31 -11.81
N LEU A 248 -33.52 28.70 -10.87
CA LEU A 248 -33.50 28.19 -9.51
C LEU A 248 -33.82 26.69 -9.44
N GLU A 249 -34.77 26.19 -10.23
CA GLU A 249 -35.06 24.75 -10.33
C GLU A 249 -33.82 23.95 -10.76
N LYS A 250 -33.08 24.46 -11.75
CA LYS A 250 -31.80 23.84 -12.18
C LYS A 250 -30.76 23.85 -11.06
N ILE A 251 -30.65 24.95 -10.32
CA ILE A 251 -29.73 25.04 -9.17
C ILE A 251 -30.11 24.01 -8.10
N VAL A 252 -31.39 23.86 -7.76
CA VAL A 252 -31.84 22.85 -6.79
C VAL A 252 -31.48 21.44 -7.24
N ALA A 253 -31.67 21.12 -8.53
CA ALA A 253 -31.29 19.81 -9.08
C ALA A 253 -29.77 19.58 -8.99
N GLN A 254 -28.95 20.55 -9.42
CA GLN A 254 -27.48 20.46 -9.36
C GLN A 254 -26.96 20.34 -7.92
N VAL A 255 -27.54 21.08 -6.98
CA VAL A 255 -27.20 20.98 -5.55
C VAL A 255 -27.57 19.60 -5.00
N GLY A 256 -28.66 18.99 -5.49
CA GLY A 256 -29.00 17.59 -5.21
C GLY A 256 -27.93 16.61 -5.68
N GLU A 257 -27.45 16.77 -6.92
CA GLU A 257 -26.35 15.95 -7.46
C GLU A 257 -25.06 16.09 -6.63
N ILE A 258 -24.71 17.34 -6.26
CA ILE A 258 -23.53 17.62 -5.40
C ILE A 258 -23.68 16.92 -4.05
N THR A 259 -24.86 16.95 -3.44
CA THR A 259 -25.12 16.26 -2.16
C THR A 259 -24.89 14.75 -2.27
N GLY A 260 -25.29 14.14 -3.39
CA GLY A 260 -25.03 12.73 -3.68
C GLY A 260 -23.54 12.42 -3.77
N LEU A 261 -22.80 13.18 -4.59
CA LEU A 261 -21.36 13.02 -4.76
C LEU A 261 -20.58 13.19 -3.44
N VAL A 262 -20.96 14.19 -2.63
CA VAL A 262 -20.34 14.42 -1.31
C VAL A 262 -20.60 13.26 -0.36
N SER A 263 -21.79 12.65 -0.42
CA SER A 263 -22.12 11.47 0.39
C SER A 263 -21.30 10.25 -0.03
N GLU A 264 -21.07 10.06 -1.33
CA GLU A 264 -20.18 9.00 -1.86
C GLU A 264 -18.73 9.22 -1.42
N ILE A 265 -18.22 10.46 -1.48
CA ILE A 265 -16.86 10.80 -0.99
C ILE A 265 -16.74 10.47 0.50
N ALA A 266 -17.73 10.86 1.32
CA ALA A 266 -17.71 10.59 2.75
C ALA A 266 -17.76 9.08 3.07
N ALA A 267 -18.52 8.30 2.29
CA ALA A 267 -18.56 6.85 2.42
C ALA A 267 -17.22 6.21 2.02
N SER A 268 -16.65 6.61 0.89
CA SER A 268 -15.35 6.12 0.40
C SER A 268 -14.21 6.47 1.35
N ALA A 269 -14.20 7.69 1.91
CA ALA A 269 -13.21 8.08 2.90
C ALA A 269 -13.29 7.25 4.20
N ARG A 270 -14.51 6.86 4.64
CA ARG A 270 -14.67 5.94 5.79
C ARG A 270 -14.14 4.54 5.47
N GLU A 271 -14.44 4.02 4.28
CA GLU A 271 -13.93 2.71 3.84
C GLU A 271 -12.40 2.71 3.75
N GLN A 272 -11.81 3.76 3.16
CA GLN A 272 -10.36 3.96 3.14
C GLN A 272 -9.76 4.03 4.55
N SER A 273 -10.42 4.74 5.49
CA SER A 273 -9.96 4.80 6.87
C SER A 273 -9.93 3.42 7.54
N THR A 274 -10.94 2.58 7.29
CA THR A 274 -10.95 1.19 7.78
C THR A 274 -9.82 0.39 7.16
N GLY A 275 -9.64 0.45 5.84
CA GLY A 275 -8.56 -0.24 5.14
C GLY A 275 -7.16 0.20 5.60
N LEU A 276 -6.97 1.49 5.87
CA LEU A 276 -5.72 2.00 6.44
C LEU A 276 -5.45 1.44 7.85
N GLY A 277 -6.49 1.19 8.65
CA GLY A 277 -6.35 0.51 9.94
C GLY A 277 -5.82 -0.92 9.82
N GLU A 278 -6.26 -1.66 8.80
CA GLU A 278 -5.75 -3.01 8.50
C GLU A 278 -4.29 -2.95 8.02
N VAL A 279 -3.97 -2.00 7.14
CA VAL A 279 -2.59 -1.79 6.66
C VAL A 279 -1.66 -1.41 7.82
N ASN A 280 -2.07 -0.52 8.73
CA ASN A 280 -1.31 -0.17 9.91
C ASN A 280 -1.04 -1.38 10.82
N THR A 281 -2.02 -2.27 10.96
CA THR A 281 -1.85 -3.52 11.71
C THR A 281 -0.81 -4.43 11.05
N ALA A 282 -0.85 -4.55 9.72
CA ALA A 282 0.13 -5.33 8.97
C ALA A 282 1.55 -4.75 9.07
N VAL A 283 1.71 -3.42 9.05
CA VAL A 283 3.01 -2.75 9.24
C VAL A 283 3.56 -3.00 10.64
N ASN A 284 2.73 -2.92 11.69
CA ASN A 284 3.15 -3.27 13.05
C ASN A 284 3.60 -4.74 13.17
N GLN A 285 2.93 -5.66 12.46
CA GLN A 285 3.35 -7.06 12.43
C GLN A 285 4.69 -7.25 11.69
N MET A 286 4.91 -6.52 10.60
CA MET A 286 6.19 -6.51 9.89
C MET A 286 7.33 -5.94 10.75
N ASP A 287 7.07 -4.89 11.53
CA ASP A 287 8.04 -4.34 12.49
C ASP A 287 8.43 -5.40 13.55
N GLN A 288 7.44 -6.10 14.12
CA GLN A 288 7.70 -7.18 15.08
C GLN A 288 8.59 -8.29 14.50
N VAL A 289 8.31 -8.73 13.27
CA VAL A 289 9.15 -9.73 12.57
C VAL A 289 10.55 -9.17 12.28
N THR A 290 10.65 -7.89 11.93
CA THR A 290 11.94 -7.23 11.68
C THR A 290 12.80 -7.20 12.94
N GLN A 291 12.21 -6.91 14.10
CA GLN A 291 12.88 -6.97 15.39
C GLN A 291 13.29 -8.41 15.78
N GLN A 292 12.43 -9.39 15.51
CA GLN A 292 12.78 -10.81 15.70
C GLN A 292 13.94 -11.24 14.83
N ASN A 293 13.98 -10.80 13.57
CA ASN A 293 15.11 -11.07 12.68
C ASN A 293 16.40 -10.44 13.21
N ALA A 294 16.34 -9.21 13.74
CA ALA A 294 17.51 -8.57 14.35
C ALA A 294 18.03 -9.38 15.55
N ALA A 295 17.14 -9.82 16.45
CA ALA A 295 17.52 -10.67 17.57
C ALA A 295 18.10 -12.02 17.12
N MET A 296 17.51 -12.64 16.09
CA MET A 296 17.99 -13.91 15.52
C MET A 296 19.38 -13.77 14.89
N VAL A 297 19.65 -12.62 14.24
CA VAL A 297 20.97 -12.29 13.70
C VAL A 297 22.01 -12.18 14.81
N GLU A 298 21.70 -11.48 15.90
CA GLU A 298 22.59 -11.37 17.06
C GLU A 298 22.88 -12.74 17.68
N GLU A 299 21.85 -13.56 17.89
CA GLU A 299 21.98 -14.93 18.42
C GLU A 299 22.81 -15.83 17.49
N SER A 300 22.53 -15.80 16.19
CA SER A 300 23.25 -16.60 15.18
C SER A 300 24.72 -16.19 15.07
N THR A 301 25.01 -14.89 15.18
CA THR A 301 26.38 -14.36 15.18
C THR A 301 27.14 -14.82 16.44
N ALA A 302 26.50 -14.74 17.61
CA ALA A 302 27.07 -15.20 18.87
C ALA A 302 27.33 -16.72 18.88
N ALA A 303 26.39 -17.51 18.37
CA ALA A 303 26.51 -18.96 18.23
C ALA A 303 27.64 -19.33 17.26
N SER A 304 27.73 -18.65 16.12
CA SER A 304 28.79 -18.86 15.12
C SER A 304 30.17 -18.55 15.69
N HIS A 305 30.29 -17.46 16.46
CA HIS A 305 31.55 -17.10 17.12
C HIS A 305 31.95 -18.13 18.17
N SER A 306 31.00 -18.63 18.96
CA SER A 306 31.24 -19.67 19.97
C SER A 306 31.71 -20.99 19.32
N LEU A 307 31.04 -21.42 18.24
CA LEU A 307 31.44 -22.61 17.48
C LEU A 307 32.82 -22.45 16.83
N ALA A 308 33.14 -21.25 16.32
CA ALA A 308 34.47 -20.98 15.77
C ALA A 308 35.57 -21.09 16.84
N GLN A 309 35.31 -20.59 18.06
CA GLN A 309 36.22 -20.74 19.20
C GLN A 309 36.38 -22.20 19.63
N GLU A 310 35.29 -22.97 19.69
CA GLU A 310 35.34 -24.41 20.00
C GLU A 310 36.12 -25.19 18.93
N ALA A 311 35.91 -24.89 17.65
CA ALA A 311 36.66 -25.49 16.55
C ALA A 311 38.16 -25.16 16.64
N GLU A 312 38.51 -23.93 17.02
CA GLU A 312 39.91 -23.52 17.22
C GLU A 312 40.56 -24.25 18.41
N GLU A 313 39.84 -24.41 19.52
CA GLU A 313 40.33 -25.18 20.66
C GLU A 313 40.50 -26.66 20.34
N LEU A 314 39.57 -27.27 19.60
CA LEU A 314 39.70 -28.65 19.10
C LEU A 314 40.91 -28.79 18.17
N ALA A 315 41.11 -27.83 17.25
CA ALA A 315 42.28 -27.80 16.37
C ALA A 315 43.58 -27.77 17.20
N ARG A 316 43.62 -26.93 18.24
CA ARG A 316 44.76 -26.83 19.16
C ARG A 316 45.01 -28.14 19.91
N LEU A 317 43.97 -28.81 20.40
CA LEU A 317 44.10 -30.09 21.11
C LEU A 317 44.63 -31.20 20.21
N VAL A 318 44.17 -31.26 18.96
CA VAL A 318 44.59 -32.28 17.97
C VAL A 318 45.98 -31.97 17.39
N SER A 319 46.38 -30.69 17.32
CA SER A 319 47.72 -30.27 16.84
C SER A 319 48.88 -30.83 17.66
N ARG A 320 48.60 -31.30 18.89
CA ARG A 320 49.57 -31.99 19.75
C ARG A 320 49.96 -33.38 19.20
N PHE A 321 49.12 -33.98 18.36
CA PHE A 321 49.39 -35.27 17.74
C PHE A 321 50.05 -35.08 16.36
N ARG A 322 51.11 -35.83 16.09
CA ARG A 322 51.74 -35.88 14.77
C ARG A 322 51.04 -36.93 13.92
N LEU A 323 50.41 -36.49 12.83
CA LEU A 323 49.61 -37.34 11.95
C LEU A 323 50.31 -37.66 10.61
N GLY A 324 51.50 -37.09 10.39
CA GLY A 324 52.27 -37.23 9.16
C GLY A 324 51.73 -36.36 8.03
N ALA A 325 52.58 -36.05 7.05
CA ALA A 325 52.29 -35.11 5.96
C ALA A 325 51.10 -35.53 5.06
N ALA A 326 50.66 -36.79 5.12
CA ALA A 326 49.56 -37.32 4.33
C ALA A 326 48.18 -36.72 4.69
N VAL A 327 48.03 -36.12 5.88
CA VAL A 327 46.77 -35.47 6.31
C VAL A 327 46.76 -33.97 5.98
N GLN A 328 47.94 -33.36 5.75
CA GLN A 328 48.08 -31.92 5.47
C GLN A 328 48.03 -31.55 3.98
N GLN A 329 47.85 -32.53 3.09
CA GLN A 329 47.68 -32.30 1.66
C GLN A 329 46.46 -33.06 1.13
N ALA A 330 45.27 -32.58 1.47
CA ALA A 330 44.16 -32.66 0.52
C ALA A 330 44.20 -31.42 -0.37
N PRO A 331 44.05 -31.57 -1.70
CA PRO A 331 44.34 -30.50 -2.66
C PRO A 331 43.33 -29.36 -2.50
N ALA A 332 43.86 -28.14 -2.57
CA ALA A 332 43.10 -26.92 -2.80
C ALA A 332 42.03 -27.18 -3.88
N SER A 333 40.80 -26.82 -3.53
CA SER A 333 39.61 -26.90 -4.37
C SER A 333 39.94 -26.67 -5.84
N ARG A 334 39.60 -27.67 -6.67
CA ARG A 334 39.29 -27.39 -8.06
C ARG A 334 38.23 -26.29 -8.03
N LYS A 335 38.63 -25.07 -8.38
CA LYS A 335 37.72 -24.05 -8.87
C LYS A 335 36.82 -24.75 -9.87
N GLY A 336 35.56 -24.94 -9.50
CA GLY A 336 34.54 -25.36 -10.44
C GLY A 336 34.61 -24.41 -11.63
N GLU A 337 34.66 -25.00 -12.82
CA GLU A 337 34.32 -24.32 -14.05
C GLU A 337 32.99 -23.59 -13.81
N GLU A 338 33.08 -22.27 -13.65
CA GLU A 338 31.99 -21.35 -13.88
C GLU A 338 31.48 -21.62 -15.29
N THR A 339 30.40 -22.37 -15.38
CA THR A 339 29.54 -22.34 -16.56
C THR A 339 28.89 -20.95 -16.54
N PRO A 340 29.03 -20.11 -17.58
CA PRO A 340 28.45 -18.79 -17.54
C PRO A 340 26.94 -18.90 -17.76
N ALA A 341 26.19 -18.99 -16.67
CA ALA A 341 24.76 -18.72 -16.65
C ALA A 341 24.55 -17.24 -16.32
N GLY A 342 23.95 -16.50 -17.27
CA GLY A 342 23.27 -15.23 -16.97
C GLY A 342 24.02 -13.96 -17.36
N LYS A 343 24.04 -13.62 -18.66
CA LYS A 343 23.94 -12.20 -19.03
C LYS A 343 22.49 -11.77 -18.80
N SER A 344 22.20 -11.27 -17.61
CA SER A 344 20.96 -10.53 -17.34
C SER A 344 21.06 -9.19 -18.07
N THR A 345 20.33 -9.06 -19.18
CA THR A 345 20.12 -7.78 -19.85
C THR A 345 19.41 -6.79 -18.90
N PRO A 346 19.78 -5.50 -18.93
CA PRO A 346 19.12 -4.49 -18.12
C PRO A 346 17.68 -4.27 -18.59
N VAL A 347 16.78 -4.15 -17.61
CA VAL A 347 15.36 -3.87 -17.82
C VAL A 347 15.22 -2.51 -18.51
N ALA A 348 14.70 -2.53 -19.74
CA ALA A 348 14.35 -1.34 -20.49
C ALA A 348 12.98 -0.81 -20.03
N ALA A 349 13.03 0.42 -19.52
CA ALA A 349 12.08 1.51 -19.72
C ALA A 349 10.56 1.25 -19.61
N LEU A 350 9.98 1.95 -18.64
CA LEU A 350 8.58 2.39 -18.60
C LEU A 350 8.06 2.82 -19.99
N ARG A 351 6.91 2.26 -20.36
CA ARG A 351 5.96 2.90 -21.27
C ARG A 351 4.57 2.90 -20.63
N THR A 352 4.13 4.10 -20.30
CA THR A 352 2.75 4.49 -20.07
C THR A 352 1.86 4.08 -21.24
N VAL A 353 0.73 3.42 -20.97
CA VAL A 353 -0.43 3.45 -21.85
C VAL A 353 -1.67 3.72 -21.01
N ALA A 354 -2.27 4.88 -21.27
CA ALA A 354 -3.56 5.27 -20.74
C ALA A 354 -4.69 4.45 -21.40
N ALA A 355 -5.74 4.22 -20.60
CA ALA A 355 -7.15 4.06 -20.96
C ALA A 355 -7.56 2.99 -21.98
N SER A 356 -8.21 1.93 -21.49
CA SER A 356 -9.65 1.70 -21.78
C SER A 356 -10.18 0.43 -21.10
N GLY A 357 -11.17 0.60 -20.22
CA GLY A 357 -12.36 -0.26 -20.07
C GLY A 357 -12.19 -1.75 -19.72
N GLY A 358 -12.70 -2.14 -18.54
CA GLY A 358 -13.06 -3.54 -18.26
C GLY A 358 -13.05 -3.92 -16.79
N ALA A 359 -14.02 -3.46 -16.01
CA ALA A 359 -14.31 -4.00 -14.70
C ALA A 359 -14.82 -5.46 -14.85
N GLY A 360 -14.30 -6.41 -14.07
CA GLY A 360 -15.02 -7.67 -13.86
C GLY A 360 -14.26 -8.97 -13.56
N GLN A 361 -12.92 -9.03 -13.46
CA GLN A 361 -12.23 -10.33 -13.31
C GLN A 361 -11.12 -10.46 -12.26
N ALA A 362 -10.96 -9.51 -11.34
CA ALA A 362 -9.92 -9.57 -10.31
C ALA A 362 -10.33 -10.24 -8.97
N ALA A 363 -11.58 -10.71 -8.82
CA ALA A 363 -12.08 -11.22 -7.53
C ALA A 363 -12.13 -12.76 -7.40
N ALA A 364 -11.62 -13.53 -8.37
CA ALA A 364 -11.80 -15.00 -8.39
C ALA A 364 -10.50 -15.82 -8.22
N LEU A 365 -9.34 -15.19 -8.00
CA LEU A 365 -8.05 -15.91 -7.90
C LEU A 365 -7.39 -15.88 -6.51
N LEU A 366 -7.99 -15.24 -5.50
CA LEU A 366 -7.44 -15.17 -4.14
C LEU A 366 -8.13 -16.10 -3.12
N ALA A 367 -9.03 -17.00 -3.56
CA ALA A 367 -9.79 -17.88 -2.66
C ALA A 367 -9.43 -19.38 -2.77
N GLN A 368 -8.27 -19.74 -3.34
CA GLN A 368 -7.90 -21.16 -3.56
C GLN A 368 -6.49 -21.57 -3.09
N THR A 369 -5.83 -20.78 -2.24
CA THR A 369 -4.52 -21.18 -1.69
C THR A 369 -4.44 -20.94 -0.18
N SER A 370 -5.27 -21.66 0.58
CA SER A 370 -5.10 -21.74 2.03
C SER A 370 -5.83 -22.98 2.58
N ASP A 371 -5.28 -24.18 2.40
CA ASP A 371 -5.43 -25.26 3.40
C ASP A 371 -4.56 -26.52 3.18
N GLU A 372 -3.28 -26.41 2.82
CA GLU A 372 -2.39 -27.58 2.87
C GLU A 372 -0.98 -27.21 3.36
N GLY A 373 -0.60 -27.76 4.51
CA GLY A 373 0.79 -28.10 4.81
C GLY A 373 1.46 -27.37 5.98
N TRP A 374 1.08 -27.71 7.22
CA TRP A 374 1.99 -27.67 8.39
C TRP A 374 1.57 -28.74 9.42
N GLU A 375 1.78 -30.02 9.07
CA GLU A 375 1.95 -31.12 10.04
C GLU A 375 3.19 -31.92 9.63
N GLU A 376 4.34 -31.49 10.14
CA GLU A 376 5.61 -32.21 10.39
C GLU A 376 6.76 -31.21 10.22
N PHE A 377 7.21 -30.62 11.33
CA PHE A 377 8.63 -30.46 11.69
C PHE A 377 8.74 -30.09 13.16
#